data_AF-A0ABD4EG54-F1
#
_entry.id   AF-A0ABD4EG54-F1
#
_cell.length_a   1.000
_cell.length_b   1.000
_cell.length_c   1.000
_cell.angle_alpha   90.00
_cell.angle_beta   90.00
_cell.angle_gamma   90.00
#
_symmetry.space_group_name_H-M   'P 1'
#
loop_
_entity.id
_entity.type
_entity.pdbx_description
1 polymer ?
#
loop_
_entity_poly.entity_id
_entity_poly.type
_entity_poly.pdbx_seq_one_letter_code
_entity_poly.pdbx_strand_id
1 'polypeptide(L)'
;MSRLNDFLIKWFTNSSTDKDEREKIQLNERLANMYMITTILIALLLLLSVIDIIHTQQIMMTHVAVFILFFGLNIISLVIMGKGGLDHSRVNSKAEYRHLIKKYAVICIGFAIYFGLALFGLDLLFDAVGGIKTYGGNPINYIVGGIVMGILMYIMRVVKIKKEY
;
A
#
# COMPACT_ATOMS: atom_id res chain seq x y z
N MET A 1 -5.79 -25.82 -1.92
CA MET A 1 -6.45 -24.48 -1.91
C MET A 1 -7.61 -24.49 -0.91
N SER A 2 -8.05 -23.33 -0.39
CA SER A 2 -9.15 -23.29 0.60
C SER A 2 -10.52 -23.40 -0.09
N ARG A 3 -11.51 -24.03 0.57
CA ARG A 3 -12.91 -24.13 0.09
C ARG A 3 -13.54 -22.77 -0.23
N LEU A 4 -13.09 -21.73 0.47
CA LEU A 4 -13.57 -20.36 0.31
C LEU A 4 -13.07 -19.76 -1.02
N ASN A 5 -11.83 -20.06 -1.42
CA ASN A 5 -11.28 -19.61 -2.70
C ASN A 5 -12.04 -20.20 -3.90
N ASP A 6 -12.33 -21.51 -3.85
CA ASP A 6 -13.09 -22.18 -4.92
C ASP A 6 -14.52 -21.64 -5.04
N PHE A 7 -15.18 -21.35 -3.91
CA PHE A 7 -16.50 -20.73 -3.89
C PHE A 7 -16.47 -19.31 -4.50
N LEU A 8 -15.52 -18.47 -4.08
CA LEU A 8 -15.39 -17.10 -4.60
C LEU A 8 -15.09 -17.07 -6.09
N ILE A 9 -14.23 -17.96 -6.58
CA ILE A 9 -13.90 -18.08 -8.00
C ILE A 9 -15.15 -18.47 -8.80
N LYS A 10 -15.92 -19.47 -8.35
CA LYS A 10 -17.15 -19.89 -9.02
C LYS A 10 -18.20 -18.78 -9.04
N TRP A 11 -18.39 -18.09 -7.92
CA TRP A 11 -19.30 -16.97 -7.82
C TRP A 11 -18.89 -15.81 -8.73
N PHE A 12 -17.63 -15.39 -8.69
CA PHE A 12 -17.13 -14.23 -9.45
C PHE A 12 -17.13 -14.48 -10.96
N THR A 13 -16.83 -15.71 -11.39
CA THR A 13 -16.82 -16.07 -12.81
C THR A 13 -18.12 -16.64 -13.33
N ASN A 14 -19.13 -16.76 -12.45
CA ASN A 14 -20.42 -17.37 -12.74
C ASN A 14 -20.31 -18.75 -13.42
N SER A 15 -19.28 -19.54 -13.09
CA SER A 15 -19.04 -20.85 -13.70
C SER A 15 -19.62 -21.97 -12.83
N SER A 16 -20.49 -22.81 -13.40
CA SER A 16 -21.03 -23.99 -12.73
C SER A 16 -20.08 -25.19 -12.72
N THR A 17 -19.10 -25.22 -13.63
CA THR A 17 -18.15 -26.32 -13.79
C THR A 17 -16.96 -26.19 -12.84
N ASP A 18 -16.50 -27.31 -12.29
CA ASP A 18 -15.22 -27.36 -11.60
C ASP A 18 -14.09 -27.08 -12.58
N LYS A 19 -13.34 -26.01 -12.32
CA LYS A 19 -12.17 -25.64 -13.12
C LYS A 19 -11.00 -26.53 -12.76
N ASP A 20 -10.22 -26.86 -13.76
CA ASP A 20 -9.02 -27.68 -13.57
C ASP A 20 -7.92 -26.88 -12.85
N GLU A 21 -6.93 -27.54 -12.24
CA GLU A 21 -5.92 -26.84 -11.42
C GLU A 21 -5.14 -25.79 -12.24
N ARG A 22 -4.85 -26.10 -13.51
CA ARG A 22 -4.19 -25.18 -14.46
C ARG A 22 -5.05 -23.96 -14.78
N GLU A 23 -6.37 -24.14 -14.94
CA GLU A 23 -7.30 -23.05 -15.20
C GLU A 23 -7.46 -22.15 -13.98
N LYS A 24 -7.50 -22.74 -12.77
CA LYS A 24 -7.52 -21.99 -11.51
C LYS A 24 -6.28 -21.11 -11.35
N ILE A 25 -5.10 -21.61 -11.73
CA ILE A 25 -3.85 -20.83 -11.68
C ILE A 25 -3.93 -19.63 -12.63
N GLN A 26 -4.31 -19.85 -13.90
CA GLN A 26 -4.43 -18.76 -14.87
C GLN A 26 -5.47 -17.72 -14.44
N LEU A 27 -6.60 -18.17 -13.90
CA LEU A 27 -7.64 -17.28 -13.41
C LEU A 27 -7.15 -16.45 -12.21
N ASN A 28 -6.48 -17.07 -11.25
CA ASN A 28 -5.92 -16.36 -10.10
C ASN A 28 -4.88 -15.33 -10.52
N GLU A 29 -4.05 -15.63 -11.52
CA GLU A 29 -3.08 -14.67 -12.07
C GLU A 29 -3.79 -13.46 -12.70
N ARG A 30 -4.84 -13.69 -13.51
CA ARG A 30 -5.63 -12.61 -14.12
C ARG A 30 -6.36 -11.78 -13.06
N LEU A 31 -6.94 -12.42 -12.05
CA LEU A 31 -7.60 -11.75 -10.93
C LEU A 31 -6.63 -10.92 -10.09
N ALA A 32 -5.42 -11.44 -9.84
CA ALA A 32 -4.37 -10.70 -9.14
C ALA A 32 -3.94 -9.46 -9.92
N ASN A 33 -3.75 -9.58 -11.24
CA ASN A 33 -3.43 -8.43 -12.10
C ASN A 33 -4.54 -7.38 -12.09
N MET A 34 -5.81 -7.80 -12.20
CA MET A 34 -6.96 -6.90 -12.09
C MET A 34 -7.07 -6.25 -10.72
N TYR A 35 -6.77 -6.98 -9.64
CA TYR A 35 -6.71 -6.43 -8.29
C TYR A 35 -5.62 -5.36 -8.17
N MET A 36 -4.42 -5.58 -8.73
CA MET A 36 -3.37 -4.57 -8.72
C MET A 36 -3.78 -3.30 -9.47
N ILE A 37 -4.36 -3.44 -10.67
CA ILE A 37 -4.83 -2.30 -11.47
C ILE A 37 -5.94 -1.54 -10.73
N THR A 38 -6.95 -2.24 -10.23
CA THR A 38 -8.06 -1.60 -9.51
C THR A 38 -7.61 -0.92 -8.23
N THR A 39 -6.65 -1.51 -7.49
CA THR A 39 -6.06 -0.87 -6.30
C THR A 39 -5.35 0.45 -6.66
N ILE A 40 -4.61 0.50 -7.76
CA ILE A 40 -3.97 1.74 -8.24
C ILE A 40 -5.03 2.78 -8.63
N LEU A 41 -6.07 2.37 -9.37
CA LEU A 41 -7.14 3.28 -9.79
C LEU A 41 -7.92 3.84 -8.59
N ILE A 42 -8.24 3.02 -7.59
CA ILE A 42 -8.89 3.49 -6.36
C ILE A 42 -8.00 4.48 -5.62
N ALA A 43 -6.68 4.24 -5.55
CA ALA A 43 -5.75 5.19 -4.94
C ALA A 43 -5.75 6.55 -5.68
N LEU A 44 -5.78 6.54 -7.02
CA LEU A 44 -5.89 7.77 -7.82
C LEU A 44 -7.23 8.49 -7.61
N LEU A 45 -8.34 7.74 -7.54
CA LEU A 45 -9.66 8.31 -7.26
C LEU A 45 -9.72 8.92 -5.85
N LEU A 46 -9.08 8.29 -4.86
CA LEU A 46 -8.97 8.85 -3.53
C LEU A 46 -8.16 10.15 -3.54
N LEU A 47 -7.08 10.25 -4.31
CA LEU A 47 -6.34 11.50 -4.48
C LEU A 47 -7.21 12.60 -5.11
N LEU A 48 -8.00 12.27 -6.14
CA LEU A 48 -8.94 13.21 -6.74
C LEU A 48 -10.03 13.63 -5.75
N SER A 49 -10.52 12.72 -4.91
CA SER A 49 -11.50 13.04 -3.87
C SER A 49 -10.95 14.01 -2.82
N VAL A 50 -9.65 13.95 -2.54
CA VAL A 50 -8.98 14.92 -1.65
C VAL A 50 -9.00 16.32 -2.28
N ILE A 51 -8.74 16.42 -3.58
CA ILE A 51 -8.82 17.70 -4.31
C ILE A 51 -10.25 18.24 -4.28
N ASP A 52 -11.25 17.39 -4.48
CA ASP A 52 -12.66 17.76 -4.42
C ASP A 52 -13.07 18.25 -3.02
N ILE A 53 -12.64 17.58 -1.95
CA ILE A 53 -12.85 18.02 -0.57
C ILE A 53 -12.20 19.39 -0.31
N ILE A 54 -10.98 19.63 -0.82
CA ILE A 54 -10.30 20.92 -0.69
C ILE A 54 -11.08 22.02 -1.43
N HIS A 55 -11.66 21.72 -2.59
CA HIS A 55 -12.40 22.71 -3.36
C HIS A 55 -13.78 23.01 -2.78
N THR A 56 -14.50 21.98 -2.37
CA THR A 56 -15.89 22.07 -1.88
C THR A 56 -15.98 22.34 -0.38
N GLN A 57 -14.89 22.15 0.37
CA GLN A 57 -14.84 22.22 1.84
C GLN A 57 -15.84 21.28 2.52
N GLN A 58 -16.24 20.20 1.84
CA GLN A 58 -17.23 19.24 2.31
C GLN A 58 -16.71 17.81 2.24
N ILE A 59 -16.80 17.10 3.36
CA ILE A 59 -16.48 15.67 3.43
C ILE A 59 -17.77 14.88 3.31
N MET A 60 -17.97 14.22 2.17
CA MET A 60 -19.05 13.26 2.01
C MET A 60 -18.74 11.93 2.71
N MET A 61 -19.77 11.29 3.27
CA MET A 61 -19.65 9.97 3.91
C MET A 61 -19.10 8.90 2.95
N THR A 62 -19.36 9.05 1.65
CA THR A 62 -18.83 8.18 0.60
C THR A 62 -17.31 8.23 0.50
N HIS A 63 -16.69 9.40 0.65
CA HIS A 63 -15.22 9.55 0.66
C HIS A 63 -14.60 8.78 1.83
N VAL A 64 -15.20 8.92 3.02
CA VAL A 64 -14.75 8.22 4.23
C VAL A 64 -14.91 6.70 4.09
N ALA A 65 -16.04 6.25 3.56
CA ALA A 65 -16.32 4.82 3.36
C ALA A 65 -15.32 4.17 2.39
N VAL A 66 -15.05 4.80 1.24
CA VAL A 66 -14.07 4.31 0.26
C VAL A 66 -12.66 4.30 0.84
N PHE A 67 -12.30 5.33 1.62
CA PHE A 67 -11.01 5.40 2.32
C PHE A 67 -10.84 4.24 3.30
N ILE A 68 -11.82 4.00 4.17
CA ILE A 68 -11.79 2.89 5.14
C ILE A 68 -11.68 1.55 4.42
N LEU A 69 -12.46 1.34 3.37
CA LEU A 69 -12.45 0.10 2.60
C LEU A 69 -11.10 -0.14 1.93
N PHE A 70 -10.53 0.89 1.30
CA PHE A 70 -9.22 0.81 0.64
C PHE A 70 -8.11 0.45 1.65
N PHE A 71 -8.05 1.13 2.79
CA PHE A 71 -7.05 0.83 3.82
C PHE A 71 -7.27 -0.55 4.44
N GLY A 72 -8.52 -0.92 4.75
CA GLY A 72 -8.86 -2.23 5.31
C GLY A 72 -8.41 -3.38 4.41
N LEU A 73 -8.69 -3.30 3.10
CA LEU A 73 -8.27 -4.30 2.12
C LEU A 73 -6.74 -4.41 2.00
N ASN A 74 -6.03 -3.27 1.98
CA ASN A 74 -4.57 -3.27 1.92
C ASN A 74 -3.93 -3.86 3.19
N ILE A 75 -4.48 -3.58 4.38
CA ILE A 75 -4.03 -4.19 5.63
C ILE A 75 -4.23 -5.71 5.61
N ILE A 76 -5.40 -6.18 5.17
CA ILE A 76 -5.68 -7.62 5.04
C ILE A 76 -4.68 -8.28 4.08
N SER A 77 -4.42 -7.68 2.91
CA SER A 77 -3.41 -8.17 1.96
C SER A 77 -2.02 -8.26 2.57
N LEU A 78 -1.58 -7.23 3.31
CA LEU A 78 -0.29 -7.24 4.01
C LEU A 78 -0.20 -8.36 5.05
N VAL A 79 -1.25 -8.57 5.85
CA VAL A 79 -1.29 -9.64 6.86
C VAL A 79 -1.22 -11.01 6.20
N ILE A 80 -1.94 -11.23 5.11
CA ILE A 80 -1.92 -12.51 4.38
C ILE A 80 -0.53 -12.76 3.78
N MET A 81 0.07 -11.76 3.12
CA MET A 81 1.41 -11.88 2.54
C MET A 81 2.48 -12.16 3.60
N GLY A 82 2.41 -11.46 4.74
CA GLY A 82 3.32 -11.66 5.86
C GLY A 82 3.20 -13.05 6.49
N LYS A 83 1.98 -13.56 6.70
CA LYS A 83 1.76 -14.93 7.19
C LYS A 83 2.28 -16.00 6.24
N GLY A 84 2.21 -15.76 4.93
CA GLY A 84 2.74 -16.66 3.91
C GLY A 84 4.26 -16.61 3.75
N GLY A 85 4.96 -15.66 4.39
CA GLY A 85 6.38 -15.41 4.15
C GLY A 85 6.70 -15.04 2.70
N LEU A 86 5.67 -14.60 1.95
CA LEU A 86 5.74 -14.24 0.54
C LEU A 86 6.36 -12.84 0.33
N ASP A 87 6.60 -12.12 1.43
CA ASP A 87 7.25 -10.81 1.43
C ASP A 87 8.76 -10.87 1.71
N HIS A 88 9.31 -12.08 1.94
CA HIS A 88 10.73 -12.26 2.19
C HIS A 88 11.53 -12.23 0.90
N SER A 89 12.60 -11.44 0.89
CA SER A 89 13.62 -11.49 -0.16
C SER A 89 14.70 -12.48 0.25
N ARG A 90 14.78 -13.61 -0.45
CA ARG A 90 15.84 -14.62 -0.23
C ARG A 90 17.08 -14.21 -1.01
N VAL A 91 18.25 -14.34 -0.38
CA VAL A 91 19.52 -13.91 -0.94
C VAL A 91 20.55 -15.01 -0.78
N ASN A 92 21.14 -15.44 -1.90
CA ASN A 92 22.04 -16.59 -1.97
C ASN A 92 23.53 -16.19 -1.95
N SER A 93 23.84 -14.90 -2.00
CA SER A 93 25.22 -14.42 -1.96
C SER A 93 25.41 -13.10 -1.21
N LYS A 94 26.62 -12.88 -0.68
CA LYS A 94 27.00 -11.60 -0.05
C LYS A 94 26.98 -10.41 -1.02
N ALA A 95 27.16 -10.66 -2.32
CA ALA A 95 27.11 -9.62 -3.35
C ALA A 95 25.66 -9.15 -3.58
N GLU A 96 24.74 -10.11 -3.72
CA GLU A 96 23.31 -9.86 -3.88
C GLU A 96 22.72 -9.15 -2.65
N TYR A 97 23.16 -9.52 -1.44
CA TYR A 97 22.75 -8.84 -0.20
C TYR A 97 23.11 -7.35 -0.19
N ARG A 98 24.35 -7.03 -0.58
CA ARG A 98 24.83 -5.65 -0.66
C ARG A 98 24.11 -4.85 -1.73
N HIS A 99 23.80 -5.48 -2.86
CA HIS A 99 23.02 -4.84 -3.92
C HIS A 99 21.59 -4.52 -3.45
N LEU A 100 20.93 -5.48 -2.78
CA LEU A 100 19.57 -5.31 -2.26
C LEU A 100 19.48 -4.20 -1.20
N ILE A 101 20.46 -4.14 -0.28
CA ILE A 101 20.56 -3.07 0.72
C ILE A 101 20.63 -1.69 0.06
N LYS A 102 21.51 -1.52 -0.94
CA LYS A 102 21.65 -0.24 -1.65
C LYS A 102 20.35 0.15 -2.36
N LYS A 103 19.70 -0.83 -3.01
CA LYS A 103 18.40 -0.62 -3.66
C LYS A 103 17.33 -0.17 -2.65
N TYR A 104 17.26 -0.81 -1.48
CA TYR A 104 16.30 -0.43 -0.44
C TYR A 104 16.58 0.93 0.15
N ALA A 105 17.85 1.32 0.34
CA ALA A 105 18.20 2.67 0.78
C ALA A 105 17.66 3.74 -0.18
N VAL A 106 17.86 3.57 -1.50
CA VAL A 106 17.34 4.51 -2.52
C VAL A 106 15.81 4.59 -2.50
N ILE A 107 15.14 3.43 -2.45
CA ILE A 107 13.67 3.38 -2.39
C ILE A 107 13.16 4.08 -1.13
N CYS A 108 13.82 3.89 0.01
CA CYS A 108 13.42 4.50 1.29
C CYS A 108 13.66 6.01 1.35
N ILE A 109 14.65 6.55 0.63
CA ILE A 109 14.78 8.00 0.42
C ILE A 109 13.54 8.52 -0.31
N GLY A 110 13.08 7.82 -1.34
CA GLY A 110 11.82 8.15 -2.02
C GLY A 110 10.62 8.15 -1.07
N PHE A 111 10.50 7.15 -0.20
CA PHE A 111 9.46 7.12 0.84
C PHE A 111 9.57 8.26 1.85
N ALA A 112 10.79 8.67 2.22
CA ALA A 112 11.00 9.78 3.13
C ALA A 112 10.44 11.09 2.55
N ILE A 113 10.75 11.37 1.28
CA ILE A 113 10.24 12.54 0.56
C ILE A 113 8.72 12.46 0.43
N TYR A 114 8.19 11.30 0.03
CA TYR A 114 6.75 11.07 -0.09
C TYR A 114 6.02 11.33 1.22
N PHE A 115 6.49 10.79 2.34
CA PHE A 115 5.86 10.99 3.65
C PHE A 115 5.97 12.44 4.13
N GLY A 116 7.10 13.12 3.89
CA GLY A 116 7.23 14.55 4.20
C GLY A 116 6.21 15.38 3.43
N LEU A 117 6.03 15.14 2.13
CA LEU A 117 5.02 15.80 1.30
C LEU A 117 3.59 15.46 1.73
N ALA A 118 3.34 14.20 2.12
CA ALA A 118 2.02 13.76 2.59
C ALA A 118 1.64 14.42 3.93
N LEU A 119 2.60 14.55 4.85
CA LEU A 119 2.40 15.28 6.11
C LEU A 119 2.11 16.76 5.86
N PHE A 120 2.84 17.40 4.94
CA PHE A 120 2.58 18.77 4.53
C PHE A 120 1.18 18.93 3.89
N GLY A 121 0.78 18.00 3.01
CA GLY A 121 -0.55 18.00 2.39
C GLY A 121 -1.68 17.78 3.40
N LEU A 122 -1.46 16.93 4.40
CA LEU A 122 -2.42 16.71 5.51
C LEU A 122 -2.60 17.96 6.36
N ASP A 123 -1.53 18.68 6.66
CA ASP A 123 -1.55 19.93 7.42
C ASP A 123 -2.39 20.99 6.70
N LEU A 124 -2.17 21.16 5.38
CA LEU A 124 -2.98 22.04 4.53
C LEU A 124 -4.46 21.65 4.51
N LEU A 125 -4.76 20.34 4.54
CA LEU A 125 -6.13 19.83 4.55
C LEU A 125 -6.82 20.09 5.89
N PHE A 126 -6.12 19.91 7.01
CA PHE A 126 -6.67 20.20 8.34
C PHE A 126 -6.92 21.69 8.56
N ASP A 127 -6.04 22.56 8.05
CA ASP A 127 -6.24 24.00 8.05
C ASP A 127 -7.48 24.40 7.23
N ALA A 128 -7.68 23.77 6.07
CA ALA A 128 -8.84 24.02 5.22
C ALA A 128 -10.18 23.61 5.87
N VAL A 129 -10.24 22.40 6.46
CA VAL A 129 -11.50 21.76 6.86
C VAL A 129 -12.05 22.24 8.22
N GLY A 130 -11.27 22.91 9.08
CA GLY A 130 -11.82 23.29 10.38
C GLY A 130 -10.95 24.04 11.36
N GLY A 131 -9.95 24.82 10.90
CA GLY A 131 -9.20 25.75 11.77
C GLY A 131 -8.43 25.11 12.92
N ILE A 132 -8.28 23.78 12.93
CA ILE A 132 -7.42 23.07 13.85
C ILE A 132 -6.00 23.34 13.38
N LYS A 133 -5.38 24.39 13.94
CA LYS A 133 -3.95 24.66 13.77
C LYS A 133 -3.19 23.43 14.24
N THR A 134 -2.82 22.59 13.28
CA THR A 134 -1.99 21.43 13.52
C THR A 134 -0.55 21.92 13.72
N TYR A 135 0.32 21.04 14.27
CA TYR A 135 1.61 21.40 14.87
C TYR A 135 2.55 22.17 13.94
N GLY A 136 2.34 23.48 13.85
CA GLY A 136 3.23 24.50 13.31
C GLY A 136 3.63 24.28 11.86
N GLY A 137 3.24 25.21 10.98
CA GLY A 137 3.70 25.37 9.59
C GLY A 137 5.21 25.50 9.38
N ASN A 138 6.04 24.99 10.30
CA ASN A 138 7.47 24.89 10.19
C ASN A 138 7.83 23.69 9.29
N PRO A 139 8.37 23.94 8.09
CA PRO A 139 8.71 22.89 7.13
C PRO A 139 9.71 21.85 7.66
N ILE A 140 10.46 22.19 8.71
CA ILE A 140 11.40 21.28 9.38
C ILE A 140 10.67 20.07 9.98
N ASN A 141 9.46 20.24 10.52
CA ASN A 141 8.71 19.14 11.13
C ASN A 141 8.35 18.06 10.10
N TYR A 142 7.97 18.46 8.88
CA TYR A 142 7.63 17.51 7.82
C TYR A 142 8.88 16.81 7.27
N ILE A 143 10.01 17.51 7.19
CA ILE A 143 11.30 16.91 6.80
C ILE A 143 11.72 15.85 7.83
N VAL A 144 11.65 16.19 9.12
CA VAL A 144 11.98 15.25 10.21
C VAL A 144 11.03 14.06 10.20
N GLY A 145 9.72 14.29 10.07
CA GLY A 145 8.72 13.22 9.98
C GLY A 145 8.93 12.31 8.77
N GLY A 146 9.26 12.89 7.61
CA GLY A 146 9.62 12.15 6.40
C GLY A 146 10.86 11.28 6.61
N ILE A 147 11.94 11.84 7.16
CA ILE A 147 13.19 11.11 7.45
C ILE A 147 12.94 9.95 8.42
N VAL A 148 12.24 10.19 9.54
CA VAL A 148 11.91 9.15 10.51
C VAL A 148 11.15 8.01 9.84
N MET A 149 10.15 8.33 9.01
CA MET A 149 9.38 7.30 8.32
C MET A 149 10.19 6.56 7.26
N GLY A 150 11.07 7.25 6.54
CA GLY A 150 12.01 6.63 5.60
C GLY A 150 12.94 5.62 6.28
N ILE A 151 13.47 5.95 7.46
CA ILE A 151 14.31 5.06 8.27
C ILE A 151 13.50 3.84 8.74
N LEU A 152 12.29 4.03 9.27
CA LEU A 152 11.41 2.94 9.69
C LEU A 152 11.13 1.98 8.53
N MET A 153 10.78 2.52 7.36
CA MET A 153 10.54 1.74 6.15
C MET A 153 11.78 0.98 5.69
N TYR A 154 12.97 1.56 5.85
CA TYR A 154 14.23 0.88 5.55
C TYR A 154 14.47 -0.31 6.47
N ILE A 155 14.31 -0.12 7.79
CA ILE A 155 14.44 -1.20 8.78
C ILE A 155 13.45 -2.33 8.46
N MET A 156 12.18 -1.99 8.22
CA MET A 156 11.15 -2.97 7.87
C MET A 156 11.51 -3.79 6.63
N ARG A 157 12.11 -3.17 5.61
CA ARG A 157 12.54 -3.87 4.39
C ARG A 157 13.77 -4.74 4.61
N VAL A 158 14.73 -4.28 5.43
CA VAL A 158 15.95 -5.04 5.74
C VAL A 158 15.64 -6.28 6.59
N VAL A 159 14.73 -6.17 7.55
CA VAL A 159 14.30 -7.31 8.39
C VAL A 159 13.66 -8.43 7.57
N LYS A 160 13.04 -8.09 6.43
CA LYS A 160 12.44 -9.06 5.50
C LYS A 160 13.45 -9.79 4.61
N ILE A 161 14.74 -9.46 4.67
CA ILE A 161 15.78 -10.15 3.89
C ILE A 161 16.21 -11.42 4.63
N LYS A 162 16.03 -12.58 3.99
CA LYS A 162 16.56 -13.86 4.47
C LYS A 162 17.84 -14.21 3.74
N LYS A 163 18.92 -14.40 4.51
CA LYS A 163 20.23 -14.87 4.01
C LYS A 163 20.19 -16.40 3.98
N GLU A 164 20.42 -17.00 2.82
CA GLU A 164 20.46 -18.46 2.62
C GLU A 164 21.89 -18.98 2.34
N TYR A 165 22.91 -18.15 2.61
CA TYR A 165 24.34 -18.48 2.50
C TYR A 165 25.01 -18.67 3.86
#